data_AF-A0A0R2E972-F1
#
_entry.id   AF-A0A0R2E972-F1
#
_cell.length_a   1.000
_cell.length_b   1.000
_cell.length_c   1.000
_cell.angle_alpha   90.00
_cell.angle_beta   90.00
_cell.angle_gamma   90.00
#
_symmetry.space_group_name_H-M   'P 1'
#
loop_
_entity.id
_entity.type
_entity.pdbx_description
1 polymer ?
#
loop_
_entity_poly.entity_id
_entity_poly.type
_entity_poly.pdbx_seq_one_letter_code
_entity_poly.pdbx_strand_id
1 'polypeptide(L)'
;MKYAANAGLNVALYQYAKYTTATEAETEANYLLTWLKENNVNTDILIFSDIEAEASEVSSVGSNLSVFQSVLFSGGYTNQGFYASKSSTYLSSLVAVGRQLMVKSTTFIKTVNY
;
A
#
# COMPACT_ATOMS: atom_id res chain seq x y z
N MET A 1 -0.26 9.47 -14.27
CA MET A 1 -0.02 10.58 -13.31
C MET A 1 0.00 11.96 -13.97
N LYS A 2 0.85 12.20 -14.99
CA LYS A 2 0.99 13.53 -15.63
C LYS A 2 -0.32 14.23 -16.03
N TYR A 3 -1.22 13.55 -16.73
CA TYR A 3 -2.50 14.16 -17.16
C TYR A 3 -3.42 14.48 -15.99
N ALA A 4 -3.50 13.61 -14.98
CA ALA A 4 -4.31 13.82 -13.80
C ALA A 4 -3.77 15.00 -12.96
N ALA A 5 -2.45 15.12 -12.82
CA ALA A 5 -1.81 16.28 -12.21
C ALA A 5 -2.09 17.58 -12.97
N ASN A 6 -1.98 17.56 -14.31
CA ASN A 6 -2.32 18.72 -15.16
C ASN A 6 -3.81 19.11 -15.06
N ALA A 7 -4.68 18.16 -14.75
CA ALA A 7 -6.11 18.41 -14.52
C ALA A 7 -6.42 18.86 -13.08
N GLY A 8 -5.42 19.01 -12.21
CA GLY A 8 -5.61 19.40 -10.81
C GLY A 8 -6.26 18.31 -9.94
N LEU A 9 -6.25 17.05 -10.39
CA LEU A 9 -6.80 15.94 -9.62
C LEU A 9 -5.86 15.56 -8.47
N ASN A 10 -6.45 15.28 -7.31
CA ASN A 10 -5.75 14.60 -6.23
C ASN A 10 -5.75 13.09 -6.52
N VAL A 11 -4.57 12.50 -6.67
CA VAL A 11 -4.41 11.10 -7.12
C VAL A 11 -3.68 10.31 -6.05
N ALA A 12 -4.20 9.13 -5.75
CA ALA A 12 -3.50 8.09 -4.99
C ALA A 12 -3.08 6.96 -5.93
N LEU A 13 -2.02 6.25 -5.56
CA LEU A 13 -1.55 5.05 -6.24
C LEU A 13 -1.94 3.82 -5.42
N TYR A 14 -2.38 2.76 -6.09
CA TYR A 14 -2.55 1.45 -5.46
C TYR A 14 -1.56 0.46 -6.08
N GLN A 15 -1.05 -0.44 -5.26
CA GLN A 15 -0.20 -1.57 -5.66
C GLN A 15 -0.88 -2.86 -5.21
N TYR A 16 -1.18 -3.76 -6.15
CA TYR A 16 -1.77 -5.06 -5.84
C TYR A 16 -0.72 -5.99 -5.25
N ALA A 17 -0.80 -6.23 -3.94
CA ALA A 17 0.19 -6.96 -3.18
C ALA A 17 0.07 -8.47 -3.41
N LYS A 18 1.20 -9.12 -3.76
CA LYS A 18 1.25 -10.58 -3.95
C LYS A 18 2.29 -11.28 -3.06
N TYR A 19 3.04 -10.51 -2.28
CA TYR A 19 4.05 -11.04 -1.39
C TYR A 19 3.47 -11.96 -0.31
N THR A 20 4.16 -13.08 -0.10
CA THR A 20 3.88 -14.06 0.96
C THR A 20 4.98 -14.04 2.03
N THR A 21 6.14 -13.49 1.68
CA THR A 21 7.32 -13.35 2.54
C THR A 21 7.86 -11.91 2.59
N ALA A 22 8.71 -11.62 3.57
CA ALA A 22 9.42 -10.35 3.68
C ALA A 22 10.30 -10.05 2.46
N THR A 23 10.99 -11.07 1.92
CA THR A 23 11.85 -10.93 0.74
C THR A 23 11.04 -10.59 -0.52
N GLU A 24 9.88 -11.21 -0.70
CA GLU A 24 8.98 -10.86 -1.80
C GLU A 24 8.43 -9.43 -1.64
N ALA A 25 8.07 -9.03 -0.41
CA ALA A 25 7.60 -7.68 -0.12
C ALA A 25 8.67 -6.63 -0.42
N GLU A 26 9.92 -6.88 -0.04
CA GLU A 26 11.06 -6.04 -0.40
C GLU A 26 11.26 -5.97 -1.93
N THR A 27 11.13 -7.10 -2.62
CA THR A 27 11.28 -7.17 -4.09
C THR A 27 10.19 -6.35 -4.80
N GLU A 28 8.92 -6.51 -4.40
CA GLU A 28 7.81 -5.74 -4.94
C GLU A 28 7.95 -4.23 -4.64
N ALA A 29 8.40 -3.88 -3.43
CA ALA A 29 8.61 -2.48 -3.05
C ALA A 29 9.74 -1.83 -3.86
N ASN A 30 10.85 -2.53 -4.09
CA ASN A 30 11.95 -2.03 -4.89
C ASN A 30 11.56 -1.84 -6.37
N TYR A 31 10.75 -2.75 -6.91
CA TYR A 31 10.18 -2.60 -8.25
C TYR A 31 9.33 -1.33 -8.35
N LEU A 32 8.39 -1.14 -7.41
CA LEU A 32 7.56 0.07 -7.37
C LEU A 32 8.39 1.33 -7.18
N LEU A 33 9.37 1.32 -6.26
CA LEU A 33 10.25 2.45 -6.00
C LEU A 33 11.02 2.88 -7.25
N THR A 34 11.52 1.92 -8.01
CA THR A 34 12.21 2.18 -9.29
C THR A 34 11.27 2.87 -10.26
N TRP A 35 10.07 2.30 -10.45
CA TRP A 35 9.07 2.88 -11.35
C TRP A 35 8.66 4.30 -10.94
N LEU A 36 8.43 4.54 -9.64
CA LEU A 36 8.06 5.86 -9.11
C LEU A 36 9.13 6.91 -9.42
N LYS A 37 10.41 6.57 -9.23
CA LYS A 37 11.54 7.44 -9.53
C LYS A 37 11.69 7.71 -11.03
N GLU A 38 11.65 6.67 -11.86
CA GLU A 38 11.75 6.80 -13.32
C GLU A 38 10.64 7.66 -13.92
N ASN A 39 9.46 7.67 -13.29
CA ASN A 39 8.30 8.45 -13.73
C ASN A 39 8.17 9.80 -13.03
N ASN A 40 9.16 10.21 -12.22
CA ASN A 40 9.15 11.46 -11.46
C ASN A 40 7.85 11.66 -10.67
N VAL A 41 7.36 10.60 -10.03
CA VAL A 41 6.17 10.70 -9.18
C VAL A 41 6.52 11.49 -7.93
N ASN A 42 5.68 12.47 -7.57
CA ASN A 42 5.87 13.26 -6.36
C ASN A 42 5.83 12.33 -5.12
N THR A 43 6.81 12.47 -4.22
CA THR A 43 6.95 11.70 -2.98
C THR A 43 5.80 11.89 -1.99
N ASP A 44 5.03 12.97 -2.13
CA ASP A 44 3.84 13.25 -1.29
C ASP A 44 2.62 12.40 -1.68
N ILE A 45 2.69 11.67 -2.80
CA ILE A 45 1.61 10.80 -3.27
C ILE A 45 1.20 9.78 -2.20
N LEU A 46 -0.10 9.61 -2.01
CA LEU A 46 -0.63 8.54 -1.17
C LEU A 46 -0.51 7.20 -1.91
N ILE A 47 0.18 6.24 -1.29
CA ILE A 47 0.34 4.88 -1.83
C ILE A 47 -0.41 3.88 -0.93
N PHE A 48 -1.30 3.08 -1.52
CA PHE A 48 -1.96 1.97 -0.85
C PHE A 48 -1.41 0.63 -1.33
N SER A 49 -1.04 -0.25 -0.39
CA SER A 49 -0.95 -1.68 -0.68
C SER A 49 -2.34 -2.29 -0.68
N ASP A 50 -2.78 -2.83 -1.81
CA ASP A 50 -4.05 -3.53 -1.99
C ASP A 50 -3.87 -5.02 -1.64
N ILE A 51 -4.26 -5.37 -0.41
CA ILE A 51 -4.11 -6.69 0.22
C ILE A 51 -5.40 -7.51 -0.02
N GLU A 52 -5.65 -7.87 -1.27
CA GLU A 52 -6.79 -8.73 -1.67
C GLU A 52 -6.37 -10.03 -2.36
N ALA A 53 -5.07 -10.26 -2.61
CA ALA A 53 -4.61 -11.49 -3.24
C ALA A 53 -4.72 -12.69 -2.30
N GLU A 54 -5.18 -13.84 -2.81
CA GLU A 54 -5.16 -15.11 -2.05
C GLU A 54 -3.75 -15.44 -1.51
N ALA A 55 -2.71 -15.15 -2.29
CA ALA A 55 -1.32 -15.34 -1.87
C ALA A 55 -0.94 -14.53 -0.62
N SER A 56 -1.59 -13.38 -0.39
CA SER A 56 -1.35 -12.52 0.77
C SER A 56 -2.09 -12.96 2.03
N GLU A 57 -2.91 -14.02 1.97
CA GLU A 57 -3.61 -14.61 3.13
C GLU A 57 -2.67 -15.47 4.00
N VAL A 58 -1.58 -14.86 4.46
CA VAL A 58 -0.57 -15.48 5.32
C VAL A 58 -0.45 -14.72 6.64
N SER A 59 -0.10 -15.44 7.71
CA SER A 59 0.04 -14.86 9.06
C SER A 59 1.16 -13.81 9.15
N SER A 60 2.12 -13.84 8.23
CA SER A 60 3.21 -12.87 8.10
C SER A 60 2.83 -11.58 7.36
N VAL A 61 1.59 -11.43 6.87
CA VAL A 61 1.22 -10.31 5.99
C VAL A 61 1.44 -8.94 6.62
N GLY A 62 1.23 -8.78 7.93
CA GLY A 62 1.53 -7.54 8.66
C GLY A 62 3.03 -7.20 8.63
N SER A 63 3.91 -8.16 8.95
CA SER A 63 5.36 -7.96 8.88
C SER A 63 5.85 -7.73 7.45
N ASN A 64 5.25 -8.41 6.46
CA ASN A 64 5.59 -8.22 5.05
C ASN A 64 5.20 -6.81 4.58
N LEU A 65 4.01 -6.34 4.94
CA LEU A 65 3.58 -4.96 4.68
C LEU A 65 4.54 -3.95 5.33
N SER A 66 4.99 -4.20 6.55
CA SER A 66 5.97 -3.33 7.23
C SER A 66 7.28 -3.21 6.44
N VAL A 67 7.77 -4.32 5.88
CA VAL A 67 8.98 -4.34 5.04
C VAL A 67 8.74 -3.54 3.77
N PHE A 68 7.64 -3.80 3.07
CA PHE A 68 7.26 -3.06 1.86
C PHE A 68 7.23 -1.55 2.12
N GLN A 69 6.55 -1.13 3.19
CA GLN A 69 6.41 0.28 3.53
C GLN A 69 7.73 0.94 3.94
N SER A 70 8.63 0.18 4.57
CA SER A 70 9.95 0.68 4.99
C SER A 70 10.87 0.99 3.80
N VAL A 71 10.81 0.17 2.74
CA VAL A 71 11.54 0.42 1.49
C VAL A 71 11.07 1.72 0.84
N LEU A 72 9.75 1.89 0.70
CA LEU A 72 9.17 3.11 0.13
C LEU A 72 9.45 4.35 1.00
N PHE A 73 9.37 4.20 2.32
CA PHE A 73 9.70 5.27 3.27
C PHE A 73 11.14 5.74 3.11
N SER A 74 12.09 4.79 3.02
CA SER A 74 13.51 5.08 2.78
C SER A 74 13.74 5.73 1.42
N GLY A 75 12.85 5.48 0.45
CA GLY A 75 12.80 6.14 -0.85
C GLY A 75 12.15 7.54 -0.85
N GLY A 76 11.65 8.03 0.29
CA GLY A 76 11.01 9.33 0.44
C GLY A 76 9.47 9.31 0.39
N TYR A 77 8.85 8.17 0.04
CA TYR A 77 7.39 8.05 -0.06
C TYR A 77 6.79 7.72 1.30
N THR A 78 6.49 8.75 2.10
CA THR A 78 6.06 8.59 3.49
C THR A 78 4.54 8.55 3.67
N ASN A 79 3.77 8.99 2.67
CA ASN A 79 2.32 8.97 2.69
C ASN A 79 1.79 7.61 2.21
N GLN A 80 1.59 6.69 3.15
CA GLN A 80 1.30 5.28 2.84
C GLN A 80 0.11 4.76 3.65
N GLY A 81 -0.62 3.83 3.06
CA GLY A 81 -1.69 3.08 3.69
C GLY A 81 -1.82 1.67 3.12
N PHE A 82 -2.86 0.98 3.51
CA PHE A 82 -3.24 -0.29 2.92
C PHE A 82 -4.75 -0.37 2.72
N TYR A 83 -5.15 -1.25 1.82
CA TYR A 83 -6.53 -1.60 1.58
C TYR A 83 -6.72 -3.10 1.82
N ALA A 84 -7.79 -3.45 2.53
CA ALA A 84 -8.14 -4.84 2.81
C ALA A 84 -9.66 -4.98 3.03
N SER A 85 -10.17 -6.22 2.94
CA SER A 85 -11.55 -6.52 3.32
C SER A 85 -11.73 -6.45 4.85
N LYS A 86 -12.91 -5.99 5.31
CA LYS A 86 -13.35 -6.12 6.72
C LYS A 86 -13.32 -7.56 7.22
N SER A 87 -13.51 -8.52 6.32
CA SER A 87 -13.56 -9.95 6.62
C SER A 87 -12.20 -10.63 6.60
N SER A 88 -11.11 -9.90 6.34
CA SER A 88 -9.77 -10.50 6.32
C SER A 88 -9.41 -11.04 7.71
N THR A 89 -9.01 -12.32 7.76
CA THR A 89 -8.53 -12.99 8.98
C THR A 89 -7.37 -12.24 9.64
N TYR A 90 -6.56 -11.53 8.85
CA TYR A 90 -5.34 -10.87 9.30
C TYR A 90 -5.48 -9.34 9.41
N LEU A 91 -6.70 -8.80 9.37
CA LEU A 91 -6.95 -7.36 9.42
C LEU A 91 -6.29 -6.67 10.63
N SER A 92 -6.33 -7.31 11.81
CA SER A 92 -5.69 -6.76 13.01
C SER A 92 -4.17 -6.62 12.88
N SER A 93 -3.51 -7.59 12.22
CA SER A 93 -2.06 -7.53 11.97
C SER A 93 -1.69 -6.40 11.01
N LEU A 94 -2.56 -6.11 10.02
CA LEU A 94 -2.38 -5.01 9.08
C LEU A 94 -2.61 -3.66 9.75
N VAL A 95 -3.65 -3.53 10.58
CA VAL A 95 -3.94 -2.29 11.35
C VAL A 95 -2.82 -1.93 12.31
N ALA A 96 -2.13 -2.92 12.89
CA ALA A 96 -1.01 -2.67 13.80
C ALA A 96 0.21 -2.03 13.10
N VAL A 97 0.30 -2.12 11.77
CA VAL A 97 1.45 -1.64 10.98
C VAL A 97 1.07 -0.45 10.11
N GLY A 98 -0.10 -0.51 9.47
CA GLY A 98 -0.52 0.48 8.49
C GLY A 98 -0.87 1.82 9.13
N ARG A 99 -0.36 2.90 8.53
CA ARG A 99 -0.66 4.28 8.97
C ARG A 99 -2.04 4.79 8.54
N GLN A 100 -2.60 4.23 7.48
CA GLN A 100 -3.94 4.52 6.98
C GLN A 100 -4.57 3.23 6.49
N LEU A 101 -5.83 3.02 6.85
CA LEU A 101 -6.61 1.87 6.40
C LEU A 101 -7.75 2.35 5.49
N MET A 102 -7.83 1.75 4.31
CA MET A 102 -8.99 1.83 3.43
C MET A 102 -9.71 0.48 3.48
N VAL A 103 -10.98 0.45 3.90
CA VAL A 103 -11.71 -0.84 4.02
C VAL A 103 -12.80 -0.98 3.00
N LYS A 104 -12.89 -2.17 2.40
CA LYS A 104 -14.07 -2.58 1.62
C LYS A 104 -15.29 -2.71 2.54
N SER A 105 -16.33 -1.91 2.28
CA SER A 105 -17.66 -2.06 2.88
C SER A 105 -18.68 -2.12 1.76
N THR A 106 -19.78 -2.86 1.95
CA THR A 106 -20.93 -2.98 1.03
C THR A 106 -21.65 -1.65 0.73
N THR A 107 -21.15 -0.52 1.22
CA THR A 107 -21.84 0.77 1.10
C THR A 107 -20.89 1.92 0.79
N PHE A 108 -19.68 2.01 1.37
CA PHE A 108 -18.69 3.05 1.03
C PHE A 108 -17.25 2.67 1.42
N ILE A 109 -16.27 3.28 0.75
CA ILE A 109 -14.85 3.31 1.16
C ILE A 109 -14.73 4.30 2.33
N LYS A 110 -14.22 3.85 3.48
CA LYS A 110 -13.94 4.71 4.64
C LYS A 110 -12.44 4.67 4.95
N THR A 111 -11.80 5.84 4.96
CA THR A 111 -10.45 6.01 5.52
C THR A 111 -10.55 6.01 7.03
N VAL A 112 -9.78 5.15 7.69
CA VAL A 112 -9.63 5.15 9.15
C VAL A 112 -8.19 5.53 9.45
N ASN A 113 -8.02 6.65 10.15
CA ASN A 113 -6.74 7.09 10.70
C ASN A 113 -6.63 6.53 12.12
N TYR A 114 -5.50 5.90 12.43
CA TYR A 114 -5.19 5.35 13.76
C TYR A 114 -4.11 6.19 14.44
#